data_AF-A0A922MDJ8-F1
#
_entry.id   AF-A0A922MDJ8-F1
#
_cell.length_a   1.000
_cell.length_b   1.000
_cell.length_c   1.000
_cell.angle_alpha   90.00
_cell.angle_beta   90.00
_cell.angle_gamma   90.00
#
_symmetry.space_group_name_H-M   'P 1'
#
loop_
_entity.id
_entity.type
_entity.pdbx_description
1 polymer ?
#
loop_
_entity_poly.entity_id
_entity_poly.type
_entity_poly.pdbx_seq_one_letter_code
_entity_poly.pdbx_strand_id
1 'polypeptide(L)'
;MYRSRAGASLDERFTATDDAGGVRLTVSSARTGDTNVYTLQASNAAGSDTSRVRLEVSADEAPTGEDPPTFLRRLQDLTVKVGTRTRFLVEIVSSTE
;
A
#
# COMPACT_ATOMS: atom_id res chain seq x y z
N MET A 1 24.74 15.12 5.19
CA MET A 1 24.47 14.13 6.27
C MET A 1 23.03 14.30 6.68
N TYR A 2 22.13 13.46 6.16
CA TYR A 2 20.69 13.61 6.39
C TYR A 2 20.31 13.01 7.74
N ARG A 3 20.07 13.88 8.73
CA ARG A 3 19.56 13.46 10.03
C ARG A 3 18.04 13.49 9.96
N SER A 4 17.45 12.30 9.84
CA SER A 4 16.06 12.05 10.21
C SER A 4 15.86 12.55 11.65
N ARG A 5 15.10 13.64 11.80
CA ARG A 5 14.74 14.21 13.10
C ARG A 5 13.23 14.17 13.22
N ALA A 6 12.71 13.00 13.53
CA ALA A 6 11.40 12.83 14.14
C ALA A 6 11.51 11.65 15.10
N GLY A 7 11.11 11.84 16.34
CA GLY A 7 11.17 10.84 17.41
C GLY A 7 10.22 9.64 17.23
N ALA A 8 10.11 9.12 16.01
CA ALA A 8 9.58 7.79 15.77
C ALA A 8 10.77 6.83 15.76
N SER A 9 10.74 5.83 16.63
CA SER A 9 11.60 4.66 16.51
C SER A 9 11.31 4.01 15.16
N LEU A 10 12.10 4.35 14.14
CA LEU A 10 12.07 3.64 12.87
C LEU A 10 12.58 2.23 13.18
N ASP A 11 11.65 1.27 13.21
CA ASP A 11 11.98 -0.14 13.33
C ASP A 11 12.58 -0.65 12.00
N GLU A 12 12.96 -1.93 11.95
CA GLU A 12 13.57 -2.55 10.76
C GLU A 12 12.67 -2.50 9.51
N ARG A 13 11.38 -2.14 9.65
CA ARG A 13 10.45 -2.02 8.52
C ARG A 13 10.68 -0.73 7.73
N PHE A 14 11.25 0.30 8.34
CA PHE A 14 11.52 1.58 7.69
C PHE A 14 12.95 1.62 7.16
N THR A 15 13.10 1.49 5.84
CA THR A 15 14.41 1.54 5.18
C THR A 15 14.50 2.77 4.29
N ALA A 16 15.48 3.63 4.56
CA ALA A 16 15.82 4.76 3.69
C ALA A 16 17.01 4.38 2.78
N THR A 17 16.90 4.66 1.50
CA THR A 17 17.97 4.42 0.51
C THR A 17 18.21 5.66 -0.33
N ASP A 18 19.47 6.00 -0.56
CA ASP A 18 19.90 7.00 -1.52
C ASP A 18 20.22 6.31 -2.86
N ASP A 19 19.53 6.68 -3.92
CA ASP A 19 19.84 6.25 -5.30
C ASP A 19 20.31 7.47 -6.11
N ALA A 20 20.99 7.23 -7.24
CA ALA A 20 21.58 8.28 -8.07
C ALA A 20 20.57 9.35 -8.57
N GLY A 21 19.26 9.10 -8.45
CA GLY A 21 18.19 10.04 -8.75
C GLY A 21 17.37 10.57 -7.57
N GLY A 22 17.63 10.17 -6.32
CA GLY A 22 16.85 10.67 -5.18
C GLY A 22 16.87 9.79 -3.92
N VAL A 23 16.13 10.23 -2.91
CA VAL A 23 15.98 9.52 -1.63
C VAL A 23 14.65 8.76 -1.63
N ARG A 24 14.67 7.50 -1.21
CA ARG A 24 13.48 6.66 -1.06
C ARG A 24 13.32 6.20 0.38
N LEU A 25 12.12 6.31 0.93
CA LEU A 25 11.72 5.67 2.18
C LEU A 25 10.78 4.49 1.86
N THR A 26 11.15 3.29 2.28
CA THR A 26 10.36 2.07 2.13
C THR A 26 9.81 1.66 3.49
N VAL A 27 8.50 1.42 3.57
CA VAL A 27 7.82 0.93 4.78
C VAL A 27 7.30 -0.48 4.51
N SER A 28 7.98 -1.49 5.07
CA SER A 28 7.60 -2.89 4.94
C SER A 28 6.44 -3.24 5.87
N SER A 29 5.49 -4.05 5.40
CA SER A 29 4.33 -4.48 6.20
C SER A 29 3.63 -3.30 6.88
N ALA A 30 3.15 -2.35 6.08
CA ALA A 30 2.48 -1.14 6.57
C ALA A 30 1.30 -1.47 7.47
N ARG A 31 1.17 -0.73 8.57
CA ARG A 31 0.14 -0.88 9.60
C ARG A 31 -0.67 0.41 9.69
N THR A 32 -1.89 0.33 10.20
CA THR A 32 -2.73 1.51 10.42
C THR A 32 -2.06 2.60 11.26
N GLY A 33 -1.25 2.19 12.24
CA GLY A 33 -0.43 3.09 13.06
C GLY A 33 0.70 3.81 12.32
N ASP A 34 1.04 3.40 11.09
CA ASP A 34 2.01 4.09 10.23
C ASP A 34 1.37 5.30 9.50
N THR A 35 0.05 5.51 9.65
CA THR A 35 -0.66 6.70 9.15
C THR A 35 -0.11 7.96 9.80
N ASN A 36 0.58 8.79 9.01
CA ASN A 36 1.17 10.02 9.50
C ASN A 36 1.58 10.96 8.35
N VAL A 37 2.06 12.16 8.71
CA VAL A 37 2.71 13.08 7.78
C VAL A 37 4.22 12.84 7.82
N TYR A 38 4.76 12.38 6.69
CA TYR A 38 6.19 12.15 6.50
C TYR A 38 6.83 13.41 5.90
N THR A 39 7.98 13.79 6.42
CA THR A 39 8.72 14.98 5.99
C THR A 39 10.06 14.57 5.39
N LEU A 40 10.31 14.98 4.14
CA LEU A 40 11.59 14.84 3.46
C LEU A 40 12.33 16.18 3.54
N GLN A 41 13.58 16.15 4.03
CA GLN A 41 14.43 17.33 4.07
C GLN A 41 15.69 17.09 3.24
N ALA A 42 15.88 17.91 2.20
CA ALA A 42 17.08 17.96 1.38
C ALA A 42 17.96 19.14 1.84
N SER A 43 19.28 18.99 1.87
CA SER A 43 20.20 20.01 2.39
C SER A 43 21.58 19.85 1.74
N ASN A 44 22.09 20.95 1.20
CA ASN A 44 23.44 21.06 0.65
C ASN A 44 24.14 22.30 1.25
N ALA A 45 25.34 22.62 0.77
CA ALA A 45 26.10 23.77 1.27
C ALA A 45 25.43 25.14 0.98
N ALA A 46 24.51 25.21 0.01
CA ALA A 46 23.83 26.43 -0.39
C ALA A 46 22.49 26.65 0.36
N GLY A 47 21.91 25.60 0.95
CA GLY A 47 20.66 25.70 1.68
C GLY A 47 19.96 24.36 1.89
N SER A 48 18.68 24.43 2.24
CA SER A 48 17.84 23.25 2.46
C SER A 48 16.44 23.46 1.88
N ASP A 49 15.84 22.38 1.43
CA ASP A 49 14.45 22.34 0.99
C ASP A 49 13.69 21.24 1.74
N THR A 50 12.37 21.37 1.85
CA THR A 50 11.53 20.45 2.62
C THR A 50 10.22 20.15 1.91
N SER A 51 9.88 18.87 1.80
CA SER A 51 8.61 18.39 1.26
C SER A 51 7.88 17.54 2.30
N ARG A 52 6.54 17.57 2.27
CA ARG A 52 5.68 16.81 3.18
C ARG A 52 4.70 15.97 2.40
N VAL A 53 4.50 14.73 2.84
CA VAL A 53 3.54 13.80 2.26
C VAL A 53 2.70 13.20 3.38
N ARG A 54 1.38 13.14 3.18
CA ARG A 54 0.46 12.46 4.09
C ARG A 54 0.28 11.02 3.61
N LEU A 55 0.58 10.06 4.47
CA LEU A 55 0.32 8.64 4.25
C LEU A 55 -0.87 8.23 5.11
N GLU A 56 -1.88 7.64 4.49
CA GLU A 56 -3.00 7.00 5.18
C GLU A 56 -2.97 5.51 4.87
N VAL A 57 -2.89 4.70 5.92
CA VAL A 57 -2.94 3.25 5.86
C VAL A 57 -4.24 2.83 6.52
N SER A 58 -5.19 2.38 5.71
CA SER A 58 -6.41 1.74 6.21
C SER A 58 -6.10 0.31 6.60
N ALA A 59 -6.82 -0.21 7.60
CA ALA A 59 -6.86 -1.66 7.76
C ALA A 59 -7.43 -2.23 6.47
N ASP A 60 -6.95 -3.41 6.05
CA ASP A 60 -7.83 -4.26 5.25
C ASP A 60 -9.08 -4.42 6.09
N GLU A 61 -10.21 -3.90 5.61
CA GLU A 61 -11.52 -4.22 6.18
C GLU A 61 -11.71 -5.71 5.92
N ALA A 62 -11.15 -6.52 6.83
CA ALA A 62 -11.51 -7.92 6.90
C ALA A 62 -13.03 -7.92 7.05
N PRO A 63 -13.75 -8.62 6.17
CA PRO A 63 -15.20 -8.54 6.14
C PRO A 63 -15.71 -8.86 7.54
N THR A 64 -16.40 -7.89 8.13
CA THR A 64 -16.71 -7.78 9.56
C THR A 64 -17.77 -8.77 10.04
N GLY A 65 -18.10 -9.80 9.26
CA GLY A 65 -19.26 -10.66 9.50
C GLY A 65 -20.56 -10.09 8.94
N GLU A 66 -20.65 -8.76 8.81
CA GLU A 66 -21.84 -8.04 8.37
C GLU A 66 -21.75 -7.55 6.92
N ASP A 67 -20.56 -7.58 6.32
CA ASP A 67 -20.35 -7.14 4.95
C ASP A 67 -21.04 -8.07 3.95
N PRO A 68 -21.86 -7.54 3.02
CA PRO A 68 -22.48 -8.36 2.00
C PRO A 68 -21.40 -9.04 1.14
N PRO A 69 -21.63 -10.27 0.64
CA PRO A 69 -20.64 -10.98 -0.16
C PRO A 69 -20.24 -10.17 -1.39
N THR A 70 -18.94 -10.07 -1.64
CA THR A 70 -18.36 -9.28 -2.74
C THR A 70 -17.58 -10.16 -3.73
N PHE A 71 -17.65 -9.83 -5.02
CA PHE A 71 -16.85 -10.48 -6.04
C PHE A 71 -15.45 -9.89 -6.08
N LEU A 72 -14.44 -10.66 -5.65
CA LEU A 72 -13.03 -10.37 -5.91
C LEU A 72 -12.70 -10.51 -7.40
N ARG A 73 -13.20 -11.59 -8.03
CA ARG A 73 -13.17 -11.76 -9.48
C ARG A 73 -14.58 -11.91 -10.01
N ARG A 74 -15.01 -10.89 -10.77
CA ARG A 74 -16.32 -10.86 -11.43
C ARG A 74 -16.39 -11.83 -12.61
N LEU A 75 -17.60 -12.26 -12.92
CA LEU A 75 -17.90 -12.98 -14.15
C LEU A 75 -17.44 -12.15 -15.34
N GLN A 76 -16.74 -12.78 -16.28
CA GLN A 76 -16.29 -12.15 -17.52
C GLN A 76 -17.01 -12.79 -18.69
N ASP A 77 -17.37 -11.98 -19.68
CA ASP A 77 -17.93 -12.49 -20.94
C ASP A 77 -16.88 -13.32 -21.68
N LEU A 78 -17.30 -14.47 -22.20
CA LEU A 78 -16.44 -15.40 -22.92
C LEU A 78 -17.08 -15.76 -24.26
N THR A 79 -16.42 -15.38 -25.35
CA THR A 79 -16.75 -15.85 -26.69
C THR A 79 -16.10 -17.22 -26.91
N VAL A 80 -16.91 -18.24 -27.18
CA VAL A 80 -16.43 -19.63 -27.33
C VAL A 80 -16.93 -20.26 -28.62
N LYS A 81 -16.18 -21.24 -29.12
CA LYS A 81 -16.52 -21.97 -30.35
C LYS A 81 -17.60 -23.02 -30.08
N VAL A 82 -18.53 -23.17 -31.03
CA VAL A 82 -19.57 -24.21 -31.02
C VAL A 82 -18.96 -25.60 -30.80
N GLY A 83 -19.58 -26.38 -29.92
CA GLY A 83 -19.13 -27.73 -29.55
C GLY A 83 -18.03 -27.77 -28.49
N THR A 84 -17.61 -26.62 -27.96
CA THR A 84 -16.56 -26.56 -26.94
C THR A 84 -17.14 -26.34 -25.54
N ARG A 85 -16.64 -27.09 -24.56
CA ARG A 85 -16.98 -26.86 -23.15
C ARG A 85 -16.17 -25.68 -22.61
N THR A 86 -16.83 -24.77 -21.92
CA THR A 86 -16.18 -23.65 -21.21
C THR A 86 -16.50 -23.67 -19.72
N ARG A 87 -15.73 -22.91 -18.94
CA ARG A 87 -15.93 -22.72 -17.50
C ARG A 87 -15.84 -21.25 -17.16
N PHE A 88 -16.85 -20.76 -16.48
CA PHE A 88 -16.81 -19.48 -15.81
C PHE A 88 -16.25 -19.65 -14.40
N LEU A 89 -15.35 -18.74 -14.00
CA LEU A 89 -14.71 -18.77 -12.69
C LEU A 89 -14.86 -17.40 -12.05
N VAL A 90 -15.42 -17.37 -10.85
CA VAL A 90 -15.56 -16.17 -10.03
C VAL A 90 -14.90 -16.42 -8.69
N GLU A 91 -14.44 -15.37 -8.05
CA GLU A 91 -13.92 -15.40 -6.68
C GLU A 91 -14.79 -14.48 -5.86
N ILE A 92 -15.30 -15.00 -4.75
CA ILE A 92 -16.21 -14.29 -3.86
C ILE A 92 -15.56 -14.30 -2.48
N VAL A 93 -15.53 -13.13 -1.86
CA VAL A 93 -15.29 -13.00 -0.42
C VAL A 93 -16.64 -12.84 0.25
N SER A 94 -16.89 -13.73 1.20
CA SER A 94 -18.04 -13.68 2.09
C SER A 94 -17.52 -13.88 3.50
N SER A 95 -18.02 -13.09 4.44
CA SER A 95 -17.90 -13.44 5.84
C SER A 95 -19.03 -14.42 6.14
N THR A 96 -18.69 -15.69 6.33
CA THR A 96 -19.63 -16.71 6.81
C THR A 96 -18.94 -17.31 8.03
N GLU A 97 -19.62 -17.38 9.17
CA GLU A 97 -19.10 -17.95 10.43
C GLU A 97 -18.39 -19.29 10.26
#